data_AF-A0A0A2B5F2-F1
#
_entry.id   AF-A0A0A2B5F2-F1
#
_cell.length_a   1.000
_cell.length_b   1.000
_cell.length_c   1.000
_cell.angle_alpha   90.00
_cell.angle_beta   90.00
_cell.angle_gamma   90.00
#
_symmetry.space_group_name_H-M   'P 1'
#
loop_
_entity.id
_entity.type
_entity.pdbx_description
1 polymer ?
#
loop_
_entity_poly.entity_id
_entity_poly.type
_entity_poly.pdbx_seq_one_letter_code
_entity_poly.pdbx_strand_id
1 'polypeptide(L)'
;MNQNAVKIIGINDKPRKNAYLVYVNQADGLKGILNRDFDEWSNFDSWESISVQQWIFSRALEVFRGKKLDIKCDCCEHNDLISNDFESIKKEKCFGKKSAYMIEKVVDEIVLAKARRESDGTYSA
;
A
#
# COMPACT_ATOMS: atom_id res chain seq x y z
N MET A 1 -1.41 13.97 2.28
CA MET A 1 -1.01 12.83 3.14
C MET A 1 0.37 13.11 3.73
N ASN A 2 0.71 12.59 4.91
CA ASN A 2 2.04 12.82 5.50
C ASN A 2 3.09 12.16 4.60
N GLN A 3 3.97 12.96 3.99
CA GLN A 3 5.12 12.44 3.25
C GLN A 3 5.90 11.56 4.24
N ASN A 4 6.15 10.30 3.90
CA ASN A 4 6.71 9.25 4.79
C ASN A 4 5.70 8.48 5.68
N ALA A 5 4.41 8.43 5.38
CA ALA A 5 3.52 7.52 6.11
C ALA A 5 3.88 6.04 5.85
N VAL A 6 4.10 5.68 4.59
CA VAL A 6 4.54 4.34 4.17
C VAL A 6 6.04 4.37 3.83
N LYS A 7 6.79 3.36 4.27
CA LYS A 7 8.18 3.13 3.87
C LYS A 7 8.40 1.67 3.51
N ILE A 8 9.13 1.43 2.42
CA ILE A 8 9.59 0.09 2.07
C ILE A 8 10.94 -0.16 2.73
N ILE A 9 11.10 -1.33 3.33
CA ILE A 9 12.38 -1.78 3.88
C ILE A 9 12.75 -3.12 3.25
N GLY A 10 13.99 -3.22 2.74
CA GLY A 10 14.57 -4.46 2.24
C GLY A 10 14.88 -5.47 3.33
N ILE A 11 15.48 -6.58 2.93
CA ILE A 11 15.87 -7.69 3.81
C ILE A 11 16.79 -7.18 4.93
N ASN A 12 17.78 -6.36 4.58
CA ASN A 12 18.83 -5.89 5.49
C ASN A 12 18.48 -4.56 6.18
N ASP A 13 17.40 -3.91 5.75
CA ASP A 13 16.97 -2.64 6.31
C ASP A 13 16.29 -2.79 7.66
N LYS A 14 16.51 -1.81 8.53
CA LYS A 14 15.89 -1.72 9.86
C LYS A 14 14.59 -0.91 9.80
N PRO A 15 13.55 -1.33 10.54
CA PRO A 15 12.32 -0.55 10.66
C PRO A 15 12.56 0.75 11.43
N ARG A 16 11.74 1.75 11.14
CA ARG A 16 11.66 3.03 11.84
C ARG A 16 11.09 2.80 13.25
N LYS A 17 11.57 3.59 14.21
CA LYS A 17 11.03 3.60 15.57
C LYS A 17 9.54 3.93 15.55
N ASN A 18 8.75 3.15 16.27
CA ASN A 18 7.28 3.30 16.39
C ASN A 18 6.51 3.17 15.07
N ALA A 19 7.11 2.62 14.00
CA ALA A 19 6.38 2.25 12.81
C ALA A 19 5.78 0.85 12.98
N TYR A 20 4.57 0.69 12.45
CA TYR A 20 3.93 -0.62 12.36
C TYR A 20 4.62 -1.41 11.25
N LEU A 21 5.28 -2.50 11.64
CA LEU A 21 6.04 -3.37 10.73
C LEU A 21 5.14 -4.47 10.19
N VAL A 22 5.09 -4.58 8.86
CA VAL A 22 4.32 -5.59 8.16
C VAL A 22 5.19 -6.25 7.12
N TYR A 23 4.90 -7.50 6.78
CA TYR A 23 5.67 -8.27 5.81
C TYR A 23 4.79 -8.62 4.64
N VAL A 24 5.29 -8.44 3.42
CA VAL A 24 4.55 -8.82 2.20
C VAL A 24 4.10 -10.29 2.27
N ASN A 25 4.94 -11.16 2.83
CA ASN A 25 4.66 -12.60 2.96
C ASN A 25 3.53 -12.95 3.93
N GLN A 26 3.02 -12.00 4.72
CA GLN A 26 1.84 -12.23 5.57
C GLN A 26 0.54 -12.31 4.76
N ALA A 27 0.53 -11.80 3.54
CA ALA A 27 -0.62 -11.85 2.65
C ALA A 27 -0.44 -12.97 1.62
N ASP A 28 -0.97 -14.14 1.93
CA ASP A 28 -0.92 -15.27 0.99
C ASP A 28 -1.62 -14.92 -0.34
N GLY A 29 -0.98 -15.26 -1.46
CA GLY A 29 -1.44 -14.90 -2.80
C GLY A 29 -1.14 -13.47 -3.26
N LEU A 30 -0.72 -12.55 -2.39
CA LEU A 30 -0.43 -11.15 -2.77
C LEU A 30 0.66 -11.07 -3.84
N LYS A 31 1.76 -11.82 -3.68
CA LYS A 31 2.84 -11.87 -4.68
C LYS A 31 2.37 -12.37 -6.04
N GLY A 32 1.43 -13.33 -6.06
CA GLY A 32 0.85 -13.85 -7.29
C GLY A 32 0.09 -12.77 -8.05
N ILE A 33 -0.71 -11.97 -7.34
CA ILE A 33 -1.41 -10.81 -7.92
C ILE A 33 -0.41 -9.76 -8.39
N LEU A 34 0.57 -9.40 -7.56
CA LEU A 34 1.56 -8.37 -7.87
C LEU A 34 2.54 -8.76 -8.99
N ASN A 35 2.58 -10.03 -9.40
CA ASN A 35 3.38 -10.50 -10.54
C ASN A 35 2.66 -10.37 -11.89
N ARG A 36 1.37 -10.01 -11.90
CA ARG A 36 0.60 -9.80 -13.11
C ARG A 36 1.02 -8.51 -13.84
N ASP A 37 0.42 -8.25 -14.99
CA ASP A 37 0.59 -7.00 -15.72
C ASP A 37 0.02 -5.80 -14.95
N PHE A 38 0.51 -4.60 -15.26
CA PHE A 38 0.14 -3.37 -14.53
C PHE A 38 -1.36 -3.16 -14.43
N ASP A 39 -2.08 -3.33 -15.52
CA ASP A 39 -3.53 -3.11 -15.56
C ASP A 39 -4.27 -4.10 -14.66
N GLU A 40 -3.74 -5.31 -14.48
CA GLU A 40 -4.33 -6.34 -13.62
C GLU A 40 -3.98 -6.12 -12.15
N TRP A 41 -2.69 -5.93 -11.82
CA TRP A 41 -2.29 -5.82 -10.42
C TRP A 41 -2.66 -4.45 -9.83
N SER A 42 -2.70 -3.38 -10.62
CA SER A 42 -3.02 -2.04 -10.11
C SER A 42 -4.52 -1.78 -9.94
N ASN A 43 -5.37 -2.68 -10.43
CA ASN A 43 -6.82 -2.62 -10.28
C ASN A 43 -7.27 -3.40 -9.03
N PHE A 44 -7.40 -2.69 -7.91
CA PHE A 44 -7.75 -3.27 -6.62
C PHE A 44 -9.10 -4.02 -6.63
N ASP A 45 -10.09 -3.47 -7.33
CA ASP A 45 -11.46 -4.00 -7.34
C ASP A 45 -11.59 -5.28 -8.18
N SER A 46 -10.65 -5.54 -9.09
CA SER A 46 -10.63 -6.76 -9.90
C SER A 46 -9.89 -7.92 -9.25
N TRP A 47 -9.33 -7.74 -8.05
CA TRP A 47 -8.64 -8.82 -7.35
C TRP A 47 -9.65 -9.85 -6.80
N GLU A 48 -9.50 -11.11 -7.22
CA GLU A 48 -10.40 -12.19 -6.80
C GLU A 48 -10.22 -12.60 -5.32
N SER A 49 -9.05 -12.30 -4.74
CA SER A 49 -8.71 -12.72 -3.39
C SER A 49 -9.13 -11.68 -2.34
N ILE A 50 -10.23 -11.97 -1.65
CA ILE A 50 -10.75 -11.15 -0.54
C ILE A 50 -9.70 -10.98 0.56
N SER A 51 -8.93 -12.03 0.89
CA SER A 51 -7.92 -11.96 1.94
C SER A 51 -6.80 -10.98 1.59
N VAL A 52 -6.38 -10.94 0.32
CA VAL A 52 -5.39 -9.99 -0.18
C VAL A 52 -5.94 -8.57 -0.19
N GLN A 53 -7.19 -8.38 -0.63
CA GLN A 53 -7.87 -7.08 -0.58
C GLN A 53 -7.94 -6.56 0.85
N GLN A 54 -8.39 -7.38 1.80
CA GLN A 54 -8.47 -7.03 3.21
C GLN A 54 -7.11 -6.69 3.81
N TRP A 55 -6.05 -7.40 3.40
CA TRP A 55 -4.71 -7.09 3.86
C TRP A 55 -4.31 -5.67 3.46
N ILE A 56 -4.38 -5.33 2.16
CA ILE A 56 -4.08 -3.97 1.65
C ILE A 56 -4.98 -2.92 2.30
N PHE A 57 -6.30 -3.16 2.32
CA PHE A 57 -7.26 -2.21 2.88
C PHE A 57 -7.01 -1.95 4.37
N SER A 58 -6.67 -2.98 5.15
CA SER A 58 -6.34 -2.80 6.57
C SER A 58 -5.10 -1.93 6.76
N ARG A 59 -4.06 -2.09 5.91
CA ARG A 59 -2.86 -1.25 5.97
C ARG A 59 -3.17 0.20 5.59
N ALA A 60 -4.01 0.41 4.58
CA ALA A 60 -4.49 1.72 4.18
C ALA A 60 -5.25 2.41 5.32
N LEU A 61 -6.14 1.69 6.02
CA LEU A 61 -6.82 2.22 7.21
C LEU A 61 -5.85 2.65 8.32
N GLU A 62 -4.78 1.88 8.55
CA GLU A 62 -3.78 2.26 9.56
C GLU A 62 -3.05 3.55 9.19
N VAL A 63 -2.68 3.69 7.91
CA VAL A 63 -2.07 4.91 7.38
C VAL A 63 -3.03 6.10 7.46
N PHE A 64 -4.28 5.90 7.06
CA PHE A 64 -5.33 6.91 7.14
C PHE A 64 -5.56 7.39 8.59
N ARG A 65 -5.43 6.49 9.58
CA ARG A 65 -5.48 6.80 11.02
C ARG A 65 -4.20 7.46 11.56
N GLY A 66 -3.23 7.75 10.70
CA GLY A 66 -1.99 8.45 11.06
C GLY A 66 -0.85 7.55 11.52
N LYS A 67 -0.95 6.22 11.40
CA LYS A 67 0.17 5.33 11.73
C LYS A 67 1.25 5.39 10.65
N LYS A 68 2.50 5.28 11.09
CA LYS A 68 3.64 5.02 10.20
C LYS A 68 3.68 3.52 9.89
N LEU A 69 3.80 3.17 8.62
CA LEU A 69 3.84 1.79 8.14
C LEU A 69 5.19 1.49 7.50
N ASP A 70 5.84 0.42 7.95
CA ASP A 70 7.02 -0.14 7.32
C ASP A 70 6.67 -1.47 6.69
N ILE A 71 6.81 -1.56 5.37
CA ILE A 71 6.54 -2.76 4.59
C ILE A 71 7.87 -3.43 4.31
N LYS A 72 8.08 -4.59 4.95
CA LYS A 72 9.24 -5.44 4.72
C LYS A 72 8.99 -6.35 3.52
N CYS A 73 9.84 -6.21 2.51
CA CYS A 73 9.88 -7.11 1.38
C CYS A 73 11.09 -8.04 1.47
N ASP A 74 10.97 -9.21 0.85
CA ASP A 74 12.02 -10.23 0.76
C ASP A 74 12.59 -10.37 -0.66
N CYS A 75 12.31 -9.41 -1.54
CA CYS A 75 12.77 -9.41 -2.94
C CYS A 75 13.96 -8.47 -3.21
N CYS A 76 14.32 -7.62 -2.24
CA CYS A 76 15.42 -6.65 -2.38
C CYS A 76 16.26 -6.63 -1.09
N GLU A 77 17.58 -6.60 -1.21
CA GLU A 77 18.50 -6.50 -0.06
C GLU A 77 18.28 -5.20 0.71
N HIS A 78 18.27 -4.09 -0.04
CA HIS A 78 17.98 -2.74 0.42
C HIS A 78 16.91 -2.11 -0.48
N ASN A 79 16.17 -1.14 0.06
CA ASN A 79 15.33 -0.27 -0.76
C ASN A 79 15.84 1.16 -0.70
N ASP A 80 16.55 1.57 -1.74
CA ASP A 80 16.82 2.99 -2.00
C ASP A 80 15.55 3.68 -2.52
N LEU A 81 15.45 4.98 -2.23
CA LEU A 81 14.23 5.80 -2.36
C LEU A 81 13.39 5.52 -3.61
N ILE A 82 12.07 5.57 -3.42
CA ILE A 82 11.07 5.42 -4.47
C ILE A 82 11.13 6.65 -5.37
N SER A 83 11.39 6.47 -6.67
CA SER A 83 10.92 7.42 -7.68
C SER A 83 9.42 7.20 -7.79
N ASN A 84 8.61 8.18 -7.41
CA ASN A 84 7.14 8.11 -7.47
C ASN A 84 6.58 8.41 -8.87
N ASP A 85 7.36 8.23 -9.94
CA ASP A 85 6.86 8.48 -11.30
C ASP A 85 6.05 7.28 -11.83
N PHE A 86 4.98 7.57 -12.58
CA PHE A 86 4.03 6.57 -13.09
C PHE A 86 4.66 5.54 -14.05
N GLU A 87 5.73 5.91 -14.75
CA GLU A 87 6.41 4.99 -15.68
C GLU A 87 7.31 3.99 -14.94
N SER A 88 7.89 4.40 -13.81
CA SER A 88 8.71 3.55 -12.95
C SER A 88 7.88 2.46 -12.28
N ILE A 89 6.67 2.78 -11.80
CA ILE A 89 5.84 1.80 -11.09
C ILE A 89 5.32 0.68 -12.01
N LYS A 90 5.07 0.97 -13.29
CA LYS A 90 4.68 -0.04 -14.29
C LYS A 90 5.76 -1.13 -14.47
N LYS A 91 7.03 -0.73 -14.36
CA LYS A 91 8.21 -1.60 -14.54
C LYS A 91 8.75 -2.15 -13.22
N GLU A 92 8.16 -1.76 -12.10
CA GLU A 92 8.62 -2.13 -10.78
C GLU A 92 8.50 -3.65 -10.57
N LYS A 93 9.49 -4.25 -9.92
CA LYS A 93 9.55 -5.68 -9.60
C LYS A 93 9.49 -5.94 -8.09
N CYS A 94 9.79 -4.93 -7.27
CA CYS A 94 9.73 -5.03 -5.83
C CYS A 94 8.28 -5.12 -5.34
N PHE A 95 7.93 -6.26 -4.76
CA PHE A 95 6.61 -6.47 -4.16
C PHE A 95 6.30 -5.48 -3.03
N GLY A 96 7.33 -5.03 -2.30
CA GLY A 96 7.19 -4.00 -1.28
C GLY A 96 6.67 -2.71 -1.91
N LYS A 97 7.34 -2.21 -2.95
CA LYS A 97 6.96 -0.97 -3.64
C LYS A 97 5.59 -1.06 -4.31
N LYS A 98 5.27 -2.17 -4.99
CA LYS A 98 3.93 -2.39 -5.53
C LYS A 98 2.85 -2.41 -4.43
N SER A 99 3.15 -3.01 -3.27
CA SER A 99 2.26 -3.00 -2.12
C SER A 99 2.05 -1.59 -1.55
N ALA A 100 3.12 -0.80 -1.40
CA ALA A 100 2.99 0.61 -0.99
C ALA A 100 2.11 1.39 -1.97
N TYR A 101 2.36 1.26 -3.28
CA TYR A 101 1.54 1.91 -4.29
C TYR A 101 0.05 1.57 -4.12
N MET A 102 -0.29 0.29 -3.95
CA MET A 102 -1.68 -0.11 -3.75
C MET A 102 -2.27 0.44 -2.44
N ILE A 103 -1.48 0.47 -1.37
CA ILE A 103 -1.92 1.04 -0.09
C ILE A 103 -2.18 2.53 -0.23
N GLU A 104 -1.27 3.29 -0.85
CA GLU A 104 -1.42 4.73 -1.05
C GLU A 104 -2.64 5.04 -1.94
N LYS A 105 -2.81 4.29 -3.04
CA LYS A 105 -4.00 4.40 -3.90
C LYS A 105 -5.30 4.18 -3.11
N VAL A 106 -5.36 3.15 -2.26
CA VAL A 106 -6.55 2.89 -1.42
C VAL A 106 -6.73 3.96 -0.34
N VAL A 107 -5.65 4.53 0.21
CA VAL A 107 -5.74 5.66 1.15
C VAL A 107 -6.37 6.87 0.47
N ASP A 108 -5.95 7.20 -0.75
CA ASP A 108 -6.50 8.32 -1.51
C ASP A 108 -8.01 8.13 -1.76
N GLU A 109 -8.44 6.91 -2.11
CA GLU A 109 -9.88 6.60 -2.23
C GLU A 109 -10.64 6.74 -0.91
N ILE A 110 -10.05 6.32 0.23
CA ILE A 110 -10.66 6.52 1.55
C ILE A 110 -10.82 8.01 1.87
N VAL A 111 -9.80 8.82 1.56
CA VAL A 111 -9.82 10.28 1.77
C VAL A 111 -10.91 10.93 0.90
N LEU A 112 -10.99 10.55 -0.39
CA LEU A 112 -12.02 11.05 -1.30
C LEU A 112 -13.43 10.64 -0.84
N ALA A 113 -13.62 9.38 -0.44
CA ALA A 113 -14.89 8.89 0.06
C ALA A 113 -15.33 9.64 1.34
N LYS A 114 -14.40 9.94 2.25
CA LYS A 114 -14.69 10.77 3.43
C LYS A 114 -15.11 12.19 3.03
N ALA A 115 -14.37 12.85 2.15
CA ALA A 115 -14.67 14.21 1.71
C ALA A 115 -16.05 14.30 1.03
N ARG A 116 -16.41 13.30 0.19
CA ARG A 116 -17.75 13.20 -0.42
C ARG A 116 -18.84 13.07 0.65
N ARG A 117 -18.66 12.17 1.62
CA ARG A 117 -19.62 12.00 2.74
C ARG A 117 -19.81 13.28 3.56
N GLU A 118 -18.74 14.03 3.80
CA GLU A 118 -18.80 15.32 4.52
C GLU A 118 -19.49 16.40 3.68
N SER A 119 -19.31 16.39 2.36
CA SER A 119 -19.97 17.30 1.42
C SER A 119 -21.46 17.02 1.23
N ASP A 120 -21.85 15.74 1.18
CA ASP A 120 -23.21 15.30 0.85
C ASP A 120 -24.19 15.43 2.05
N GLY A 121 -23.73 15.93 3.20
CA GLY A 121 -24.56 16.30 4.35
C GLY A 121 -25.33 15.16 5.01
N THR A 122 -25.06 13.90 4.65
CA THR A 122 -25.87 12.74 5.02
C THR A 122 -25.87 12.43 6.52
N TYR A 123 -24.96 13.06 7.30
CA TYR A 123 -25.03 13.10 8.76
C TYR A 123 -24.67 14.49 9.27
N SER A 124 -25.60 15.43 9.06
CA SER A 124 -25.77 16.55 9.99
C SER A 124 -26.57 16.02 11.17
N ALA A 125 -25.90 15.40 12.14
CA ALA A 125 -26.48 15.10 13.44
C ALA A 125 -26.15 16.23 14.41
#